data_AF-A0AAD8ZF85-F1
#
_entry.id   AF-A0AAD8ZF85-F1
#
_cell.length_a   1.000
_cell.length_b   1.000
_cell.length_c   1.000
_cell.angle_alpha   90.00
_cell.angle_beta   90.00
_cell.angle_gamma   90.00
#
_symmetry.space_group_name_H-M   'P 1'
#
loop_
_entity.id
_entity.type
_entity.pdbx_description
1 polymer ?
#
loop_
_entity_poly.entity_id
_entity_poly.type
_entity_poly.pdbx_seq_one_letter_code
_entity_poly.pdbx_strand_id
1 'polypeptide(L)'
;MLLGCLDCCIRCLGGVPYASLVATILCFCGVALFCGCGHVALSGTLTILDTHFSKNANDHVMLTDIIQLMQYAIYGIASFFFLYGIILLAEGFYTTSAVKELRSEFKTTICGRCISAMFVFLTYVLGVAWLGVFGFSAVPVFLFYNMWSTCASIHVGDMPANPHTNDSICVDMRQYGIIPWNASPGTACGSTLLDICNTSEFYLSYHLYIVACAGAGATVIALLIYMMATTYNFALLTVKSREDCCTKF
;
A
#
# COMPACT_ATOMS: atom_id res chain seq x y z
N MET A 1 -12.06 -7.30 -47.01
CA MET A 1 -12.13 -7.98 -45.69
C MET A 1 -11.19 -7.38 -44.64
N LEU A 2 -10.04 -6.78 -44.97
CA LEU A 2 -9.16 -6.16 -43.97
C LEU A 2 -9.76 -4.92 -43.25
N LEU A 3 -10.53 -4.08 -43.97
CA LEU A 3 -11.08 -2.83 -43.41
C LEU A 3 -12.07 -3.08 -42.25
N GLY A 4 -12.94 -4.10 -42.37
CA GLY A 4 -13.93 -4.43 -41.33
C GLY A 4 -13.33 -5.05 -40.06
N CYS A 5 -12.16 -5.72 -40.16
CA CYS A 5 -11.45 -6.26 -38.99
C CYS A 5 -10.71 -5.13 -38.25
N LEU A 6 -10.19 -4.14 -38.99
CA LEU A 6 -9.57 -2.94 -38.41
C LEU A 6 -10.61 -2.05 -37.71
N ASP A 7 -11.80 -1.87 -38.30
CA ASP A 7 -12.92 -1.15 -37.68
C ASP A 7 -13.44 -1.84 -36.40
N CYS A 8 -13.52 -3.17 -36.41
CA CYS A 8 -13.79 -3.95 -35.20
C CYS A 8 -12.69 -3.77 -34.15
N CYS A 9 -11.42 -3.78 -34.55
CA CYS A 9 -10.29 -3.60 -33.64
C CYS A 9 -10.25 -2.18 -33.05
N ILE A 10 -10.53 -1.15 -33.84
CA ILE A 10 -10.61 0.25 -33.40
C ILE A 10 -11.82 0.47 -32.48
N ARG A 11 -12.97 -0.16 -32.77
CA ARG A 11 -14.14 -0.15 -31.87
C ARG A 11 -13.88 -0.92 -30.56
N CYS A 12 -13.14 -2.03 -30.62
CA CYS A 12 -12.71 -2.78 -29.44
C CYS A 12 -11.68 -2.01 -28.60
N LEU A 13 -10.70 -1.34 -29.23
CA LEU A 13 -9.73 -0.47 -28.55
C LEU A 13 -10.43 0.74 -27.91
N GLY A 14 -11.37 1.36 -28.62
CA GLY A 14 -12.18 2.47 -28.09
C GLY A 14 -13.14 2.07 -26.95
N GLY A 15 -13.41 0.77 -26.79
CA GLY A 15 -14.24 0.23 -25.72
C GLY A 15 -13.48 -0.15 -24.44
N VAL A 16 -12.16 -0.03 -24.41
CA VAL A 16 -11.36 -0.36 -23.22
C VAL A 16 -11.41 0.81 -22.22
N PRO A 17 -11.76 0.57 -20.95
CA PRO A 17 -11.68 1.57 -19.90
C PRO A 17 -10.21 1.79 -19.51
N TYR A 18 -9.46 2.55 -20.31
CA TYR A 18 -8.03 2.79 -20.10
C TYR A 18 -7.71 3.30 -18.70
N ALA A 19 -8.55 4.14 -18.12
CA ALA A 19 -8.40 4.62 -16.74
C ALA A 19 -8.48 3.48 -15.71
N SER A 20 -9.50 2.61 -15.80
CA SER A 20 -9.64 1.46 -14.90
C SER A 20 -8.54 0.42 -15.10
N LEU A 21 -8.07 0.24 -16.34
CA LEU A 21 -6.96 -0.67 -16.65
C LEU A 21 -5.64 -0.19 -16.03
N VAL A 22 -5.28 1.08 -16.23
CA VAL A 22 -4.08 1.69 -15.61
C VAL A 22 -4.20 1.66 -14.08
N ALA A 23 -5.37 1.98 -13.53
CA ALA A 23 -5.63 1.88 -12.09
C ALA A 23 -5.42 0.46 -11.57
N THR A 24 -5.86 -0.57 -12.31
CA THR A 24 -5.70 -1.98 -11.91
C THR A 24 -4.24 -2.38 -11.85
N ILE A 25 -3.47 -2.03 -12.88
CA ILE A 25 -2.03 -2.32 -12.92
C ILE A 25 -1.32 -1.62 -11.76
N LEU A 26 -1.60 -0.33 -11.56
CA LEU A 26 -0.99 0.45 -10.49
C LEU A 26 -1.38 -0.08 -9.10
N CYS A 27 -2.64 -0.49 -8.93
CA CYS A 27 -3.13 -1.11 -7.69
C CYS A 27 -2.40 -2.41 -7.41
N PHE A 28 -2.30 -3.32 -8.40
CA PHE A 28 -1.63 -4.61 -8.22
C PHE A 28 -0.15 -4.45 -7.94
N CYS A 29 0.54 -3.57 -8.67
CA CYS A 29 1.93 -3.26 -8.40
C CYS A 29 2.10 -2.67 -7.00
N GLY A 30 1.30 -1.68 -6.62
CA GLY A 30 1.43 -1.04 -5.31
C GLY A 30 1.12 -1.97 -4.13
N VAL A 31 0.07 -2.81 -4.23
CA VAL A 31 -0.23 -3.81 -3.20
C VAL A 31 0.87 -4.86 -3.14
N ALA A 32 1.36 -5.35 -4.29
CA ALA A 32 2.45 -6.32 -4.31
C ALA A 32 3.73 -5.77 -3.66
N LEU A 33 4.07 -4.50 -3.93
CA LEU A 33 5.22 -3.84 -3.29
C LEU A 33 4.99 -3.65 -1.79
N PHE A 34 3.83 -3.15 -1.37
CA PHE A 34 3.51 -2.97 0.05
C PHE A 34 3.53 -4.29 0.81
N CYS A 35 2.81 -5.30 0.32
CA CYS A 35 2.70 -6.61 0.95
C CYS A 35 4.02 -7.38 0.90
N GLY A 36 4.70 -7.42 -0.25
CA GLY A 36 5.93 -8.18 -0.43
C GLY A 36 7.11 -7.56 0.32
N CYS A 37 7.39 -6.27 0.09
CA CYS A 37 8.48 -5.59 0.79
C CYS A 37 8.17 -5.41 2.28
N GLY A 38 6.92 -5.14 2.64
CA GLY A 38 6.48 -5.04 4.03
C GLY A 38 6.69 -6.35 4.79
N HIS A 39 6.32 -7.50 4.21
CA HIS A 39 6.51 -8.81 4.85
C HIS A 39 7.99 -9.09 5.15
N VAL A 40 8.86 -8.90 4.17
CA VAL A 40 10.30 -9.16 4.34
C VAL A 40 10.94 -8.14 5.30
N ALA A 41 10.54 -6.87 5.25
CA ALA A 41 11.01 -5.85 6.17
C ALA A 41 10.60 -6.12 7.63
N LEU A 42 9.38 -6.60 7.85
CA LEU A 42 8.89 -6.96 9.18
C LEU A 42 9.70 -8.14 9.76
N SER A 43 9.96 -9.16 8.94
CA SER A 43 10.81 -10.29 9.34
C SER A 43 12.23 -9.85 9.67
N GLY A 44 12.84 -8.96 8.86
CA GLY A 44 14.17 -8.42 9.13
C GLY A 44 14.22 -7.60 10.43
N THR A 45 13.17 -6.83 10.70
CA THR A 45 13.05 -6.04 11.94
C THR A 45 12.98 -6.95 13.18
N LEU A 46 12.26 -8.07 13.09
CA LEU A 46 12.18 -9.07 14.16
C LEU A 46 13.56 -9.67 14.44
N THR A 47 14.30 -10.06 13.39
CA THR A 47 15.65 -10.62 13.52
C THR A 47 16.59 -9.63 14.21
N ILE A 48 16.60 -8.36 13.79
CA ILE A 48 17.46 -7.32 14.40
C ILE A 48 17.14 -7.12 15.88
N LEU A 49 15.85 -7.16 16.22
CA LEU A 49 15.41 -6.95 17.58
C LEU A 49 15.81 -8.10 18.51
N ASP A 50 15.62 -9.34 18.06
CA ASP A 50 15.96 -10.56 18.80
C ASP A 50 17.47 -10.70 18.99
N THR A 51 18.27 -10.32 17.99
CA THR A 51 19.73 -10.45 18.09
C THR A 51 20.39 -9.32 18.90
N HIS A 52 19.89 -8.08 18.78
CA HIS A 52 20.62 -6.91 19.30
C HIS A 52 19.96 -6.20 20.48
N PHE A 53 18.64 -6.23 20.60
CA PHE A 53 17.92 -5.40 21.57
C PHE A 53 17.24 -6.18 22.68
N SER A 54 16.98 -7.48 22.46
CA SER A 54 16.47 -8.32 23.51
C SER A 54 16.78 -9.79 23.38
N LYS A 55 17.53 -10.25 24.37
CA LYS A 55 17.97 -11.65 24.48
C LYS A 55 16.99 -12.51 25.29
N ASN A 56 15.95 -11.91 25.86
CA ASN A 56 14.96 -12.59 26.71
C ASN A 56 13.64 -12.77 25.96
N ALA A 57 13.30 -14.02 25.65
CA ALA A 57 12.08 -14.38 24.92
C ALA A 57 10.78 -13.90 25.58
N ASN A 58 10.75 -13.78 26.93
CA ASN A 58 9.57 -13.35 27.68
C ASN A 58 9.24 -11.86 27.50
N ASP A 59 10.21 -11.01 27.17
CA ASP A 59 10.00 -9.56 27.05
C ASP A 59 9.46 -9.14 25.67
N HIS A 60 9.46 -10.07 24.69
CA HIS A 60 9.11 -9.80 23.27
C HIS A 60 7.91 -10.60 22.76
N VAL A 61 7.27 -11.43 23.59
CA VAL A 61 6.12 -12.27 23.19
C VAL A 61 5.02 -11.43 22.54
N MET A 62 4.63 -10.32 23.16
CA MET A 62 3.61 -9.43 22.60
C MET A 62 4.01 -8.80 21.25
N LEU A 63 5.29 -8.50 21.07
CA LEU A 63 5.73 -7.87 19.83
C LEU A 63 5.83 -8.88 18.68
N THR A 64 6.31 -10.09 18.97
CA THR A 64 6.30 -11.21 18.01
C THR A 64 4.87 -11.54 17.58
N ASP A 65 3.91 -11.56 18.50
CA ASP A 65 2.49 -11.75 18.18
C ASP A 65 1.94 -10.63 17.29
N ILE A 66 2.29 -9.36 17.57
CA ILE A 66 1.88 -8.22 16.73
C ILE A 66 2.46 -8.34 15.32
N ILE A 67 3.74 -8.71 15.19
CA ILE A 67 4.41 -8.87 13.89
C ILE A 67 3.76 -10.01 13.09
N GLN A 68 3.46 -11.15 13.73
CA GLN A 68 2.75 -12.25 13.09
C GLN A 68 1.33 -11.87 12.65
N LEU A 69 0.62 -11.10 13.48
CA LEU A 69 -0.70 -10.57 13.11
C LEU A 69 -0.63 -9.67 11.87
N MET A 70 0.39 -8.82 11.80
CA MET A 70 0.62 -7.94 10.63
C MET A 70 0.96 -8.75 9.37
N GLN A 71 1.77 -9.80 9.48
CA GLN A 71 2.06 -10.71 8.37
C GLN A 71 0.79 -11.43 7.87
N TYR A 72 -0.07 -11.91 8.79
CA TYR A 72 -1.34 -12.51 8.42
C TYR A 72 -2.27 -11.50 7.72
N ALA A 73 -2.33 -10.26 8.22
CA ALA A 73 -3.09 -9.18 7.60
C ALA A 73 -2.60 -8.89 6.17
N ILE A 74 -1.28 -8.89 5.94
CA ILE A 74 -0.68 -8.68 4.61
C ILE A 74 -1.20 -9.70 3.57
N TYR A 75 -1.31 -10.98 3.93
CA TYR A 75 -1.85 -12.01 3.03
C TYR A 75 -3.35 -11.80 2.74
N GLY A 76 -4.13 -11.46 3.78
CA GLY A 76 -5.55 -11.15 3.62
C GLY A 76 -5.77 -9.95 2.70
N ILE A 77 -5.01 -8.88 2.89
CA ILE A 77 -5.08 -7.65 2.09
C ILE A 77 -4.70 -7.92 0.63
N ALA A 78 -3.62 -8.67 0.38
CA ALA A 78 -3.18 -8.98 -0.98
C ALA A 78 -4.28 -9.70 -1.79
N SER A 79 -4.91 -10.71 -1.19
CA SER A 79 -6.01 -11.45 -1.84
C SER A 79 -7.26 -10.59 -2.05
N PHE A 80 -7.64 -9.78 -1.06
CA PHE A 80 -8.78 -8.88 -1.14
C PHE A 80 -8.63 -7.86 -2.28
N PHE A 81 -7.49 -7.17 -2.35
CA PHE A 81 -7.24 -6.17 -3.39
C PHE A 81 -7.13 -6.77 -4.78
N PHE A 82 -6.59 -7.99 -4.90
CA PHE A 82 -6.55 -8.69 -6.19
C PHE A 82 -7.96 -8.97 -6.72
N LEU A 83 -8.82 -9.55 -5.89
CA LEU A 83 -10.22 -9.82 -6.26
C LEU A 83 -11.00 -8.53 -6.51
N TYR A 84 -10.83 -7.53 -5.64
CA TYR A 84 -11.52 -6.25 -5.76
C TYR A 84 -11.10 -5.48 -7.03
N GLY A 85 -9.80 -5.47 -7.36
CA GLY A 85 -9.30 -4.86 -8.59
C GLY A 85 -9.85 -5.51 -9.86
N ILE A 86 -10.00 -6.84 -9.89
CA ILE A 86 -10.65 -7.55 -11.01
C ILE A 86 -12.12 -7.14 -11.13
N ILE A 87 -12.85 -7.04 -10.01
CA ILE A 87 -14.25 -6.65 -10.00
C ILE A 87 -14.41 -5.20 -10.49
N LEU A 88 -13.56 -4.27 -10.06
CA LEU A 88 -13.57 -2.89 -10.53
C LEU A 88 -13.19 -2.75 -12.00
N LEU A 89 -12.24 -3.56 -12.47
CA LEU A 89 -11.90 -3.61 -13.90
C LEU A 89 -13.09 -4.12 -14.71
N ALA A 90 -13.74 -5.20 -14.26
CA ALA A 90 -14.93 -5.74 -14.90
C ALA A 90 -16.07 -4.71 -14.93
N GLU A 91 -16.30 -3.99 -13.84
CA GLU A 91 -17.26 -2.88 -13.79
C GLU A 91 -16.96 -1.83 -14.86
N GLY A 92 -15.70 -1.39 -14.97
CA GLY A 92 -15.28 -0.43 -16.00
C GLY A 92 -15.61 -0.90 -17.42
N PHE A 93 -15.40 -2.18 -17.73
CA PHE A 93 -15.76 -2.77 -19.02
C PHE A 93 -17.28 -2.81 -19.22
N TYR A 94 -18.04 -3.20 -18.19
CA TYR A 94 -19.51 -3.26 -18.24
C TYR A 94 -20.17 -1.88 -18.33
N THR A 95 -19.55 -0.84 -17.78
CA THR A 95 -20.11 0.51 -17.79
C THR A 95 -19.71 1.34 -18.99
N THR A 96 -18.63 0.97 -19.70
CA THR A 96 -18.16 1.69 -20.88
C THR A 96 -19.24 1.72 -21.97
N SER A 97 -19.53 2.92 -22.47
CA SER A 97 -20.68 3.19 -23.36
C SER A 97 -20.70 2.35 -24.63
N ALA A 98 -19.53 1.93 -25.14
CA ALA A 98 -19.40 1.09 -26.32
C ALA A 98 -20.01 -0.32 -26.16
N VAL A 99 -20.02 -0.89 -24.94
CA VAL A 99 -20.59 -2.22 -24.66
C VAL A 99 -22.10 -2.14 -24.41
N LYS A 100 -22.60 -1.00 -23.91
CA LYS A 100 -24.05 -0.79 -23.69
C LYS A 100 -24.84 -0.62 -24.99
N GLU A 101 -24.26 -0.03 -26.04
CA GLU A 101 -24.90 0.03 -27.37
C GLU A 101 -25.11 -1.36 -28.00
N LEU A 102 -24.23 -2.33 -27.71
CA LEU A 102 -24.35 -3.70 -28.22
C LEU A 102 -25.38 -4.56 -27.48
N ARG A 103 -25.88 -4.12 -26.31
CA ARG A 103 -26.79 -4.89 -25.46
C ARG A 103 -28.04 -4.10 -25.12
N SER A 104 -28.78 -3.72 -26.16
CA SER A 104 -29.99 -2.88 -26.19
C SER A 104 -31.19 -3.37 -25.36
N GLU A 105 -31.09 -4.45 -24.59
CA GLU A 105 -32.22 -5.01 -23.82
C GLU A 105 -31.84 -5.56 -22.45
N PHE A 106 -31.37 -4.73 -21.52
CA PHE A 106 -31.56 -5.05 -20.10
C PHE A 106 -32.28 -3.91 -19.39
N LYS A 107 -33.60 -4.05 -19.39
CA LYS A 107 -34.59 -3.26 -18.64
C LYS A 107 -34.51 -3.59 -17.14
N THR A 108 -33.33 -3.42 -16.54
CA THR A 108 -33.07 -3.52 -15.08
C THR A 108 -32.34 -2.26 -14.59
N THR A 109 -32.77 -1.10 -15.09
CA THR A 109 -32.12 0.22 -14.96
C THR A 109 -31.95 0.73 -13.52
N ILE A 110 -32.71 0.20 -12.56
CA ILE A 110 -32.62 0.61 -11.14
C ILE A 110 -31.57 -0.20 -10.38
N CYS A 111 -31.53 -1.53 -10.58
CA CYS A 111 -30.59 -2.40 -9.87
C CYS A 111 -29.13 -2.12 -10.26
N GLY A 112 -28.85 -1.89 -11.55
CA GLY A 112 -27.51 -1.54 -12.01
C GLY A 112 -26.97 -0.22 -11.45
N ARG A 113 -27.84 0.76 -11.18
CA ARG A 113 -27.47 2.04 -10.54
C ARG A 113 -27.15 1.86 -9.06
N CYS A 114 -27.95 1.05 -8.34
CA CYS A 114 -27.65 0.71 -6.95
C CYS A 114 -26.31 -0.01 -6.84
N ILE A 115 -26.03 -0.97 -7.72
CA ILE A 115 -24.76 -1.72 -7.73
C ILE A 115 -23.58 -0.78 -8.00
N SER A 116 -23.65 0.07 -9.03
CA SER A 116 -22.58 1.04 -9.33
C SER A 116 -22.38 2.05 -8.19
N ALA A 117 -23.46 2.54 -7.56
CA ALA A 117 -23.36 3.41 -6.39
C ALA A 117 -22.68 2.72 -5.19
N MET A 118 -22.95 1.43 -4.97
CA MET A 118 -22.28 0.64 -3.92
C MET A 118 -20.78 0.51 -4.19
N PHE A 119 -20.37 0.31 -5.45
CA PHE A 119 -18.95 0.28 -5.81
C PHE A 119 -18.25 1.61 -5.57
N VAL A 120 -18.89 2.74 -5.89
CA VAL A 120 -18.35 4.08 -5.58
C VAL A 120 -18.16 4.26 -4.07
N PHE A 121 -19.18 3.91 -3.27
CA PHE A 121 -19.12 3.99 -1.81
C PHE A 121 -18.01 3.11 -1.23
N LEU A 122 -17.93 1.84 -1.65
CA LEU A 122 -16.89 0.91 -1.19
C LEU A 122 -15.49 1.39 -1.57
N THR A 123 -15.30 1.87 -2.81
CA THR A 123 -13.99 2.38 -3.28
C THR A 123 -13.57 3.61 -2.45
N TYR A 124 -14.52 4.48 -2.10
CA TYR A 124 -14.28 5.64 -1.26
C TYR A 124 -13.84 5.24 0.16
N VAL A 125 -14.58 4.35 0.82
CA VAL A 125 -14.24 3.86 2.17
C VAL A 125 -12.86 3.19 2.16
N LEU A 126 -12.60 2.37 1.14
CA LEU A 126 -11.30 1.71 0.97
C LEU A 126 -10.17 2.73 0.75
N GLY A 127 -10.40 3.76 -0.07
CA GLY A 127 -9.44 4.85 -0.28
C GLY A 127 -9.07 5.59 1.00
N VAL A 128 -10.07 5.92 1.84
CA VAL A 128 -9.84 6.57 3.13
C VAL A 128 -9.10 5.65 4.10
N ALA A 129 -9.48 4.37 4.19
CA ALA A 129 -8.79 3.40 5.02
C ALA A 129 -7.32 3.24 4.60
N TRP A 130 -7.06 3.22 3.29
CA TRP A 130 -5.74 3.03 2.74
C TRP A 130 -4.84 4.27 2.84
N LEU A 131 -5.42 5.48 2.85
CA LEU A 131 -4.70 6.69 3.26
C LEU A 131 -4.17 6.59 4.69
N GLY A 132 -4.93 5.98 5.60
CA GLY A 132 -4.48 5.65 6.94
C GLY A 132 -3.27 4.70 6.91
N VAL A 133 -3.35 3.61 6.15
CA VAL A 133 -2.24 2.64 5.99
C VAL A 133 -0.98 3.32 5.44
N PHE A 134 -1.13 4.19 4.43
CA PHE A 134 -0.01 4.99 3.91
C PHE A 134 0.63 5.86 5.00
N GLY A 135 -0.18 6.57 5.80
CA GLY A 135 0.31 7.35 6.93
C GLY A 135 1.04 6.51 7.99
N PHE A 136 0.48 5.37 8.38
CA PHE A 136 1.12 4.47 9.35
C PHE A 136 2.40 3.83 8.79
N SER A 137 2.48 3.56 7.49
CA SER A 137 3.68 3.00 6.85
C SER A 137 4.88 3.96 6.84
N ALA A 138 4.65 5.27 7.03
CA ALA A 138 5.73 6.24 7.18
C ALA A 138 6.45 6.15 8.54
N VAL A 139 5.79 5.59 9.57
CA VAL A 139 6.38 5.43 10.91
C VAL A 139 7.65 4.58 10.86
N PRO A 140 7.66 3.32 10.38
CA PRO A 140 8.87 2.52 10.32
C PRO A 140 9.96 3.15 9.43
N VAL A 141 9.58 3.82 8.32
CA VAL A 141 10.55 4.56 7.49
C VAL A 141 11.26 5.65 8.30
N PHE A 142 10.50 6.42 9.09
CA PHE A 142 11.06 7.45 9.97
C PHE A 142 11.98 6.85 11.02
N LEU A 143 11.63 5.72 11.63
CA LEU A 143 12.48 5.06 12.64
C LEU A 143 13.83 4.64 12.08
N PHE A 144 13.84 3.91 10.97
CA PHE A 144 15.07 3.47 10.34
C PHE A 144 15.90 4.65 9.79
N TYR A 145 15.24 5.72 9.32
CA TYR A 145 15.93 6.95 8.94
C TYR A 145 16.65 7.61 10.12
N ASN A 146 15.99 7.72 11.28
CA ASN A 146 16.62 8.26 12.49
C ASN A 146 17.82 7.41 12.92
N MET A 147 17.68 6.08 12.92
CA MET A 147 18.78 5.16 13.22
C MET A 147 19.96 5.33 12.25
N TRP A 148 19.70 5.33 10.95
CA TRP A 148 20.73 5.54 9.92
C TRP A 148 21.43 6.89 10.07
N SER A 149 20.66 7.98 10.23
CA SER A 149 21.22 9.33 10.39
C SER A 149 22.09 9.44 11.66
N THR A 150 21.71 8.76 12.73
CA THR A 150 22.49 8.67 13.97
C THR A 150 23.81 7.93 13.71
N CYS A 151 23.78 6.80 13.01
CA CYS A 151 24.99 6.08 12.61
C CYS A 151 25.94 6.91 11.73
N ALA A 152 25.38 7.66 10.76
CA ALA A 152 26.17 8.55 9.93
C ALA A 152 26.83 9.67 10.74
N SER A 153 26.18 10.17 11.79
CA SER A 153 26.76 11.20 12.67
C SER A 153 27.95 10.68 13.50
N ILE A 154 27.95 9.39 13.87
CA ILE A 154 29.07 8.75 14.59
C ILE A 154 30.30 8.63 13.67
N HIS A 155 30.11 8.22 12.41
CA HIS A 155 31.21 8.12 11.43
C HIS A 155 31.90 9.46 11.14
N VAL A 156 31.20 10.59 11.26
CA VAL A 156 31.78 11.94 11.07
C VAL A 156 32.50 12.43 12.33
N GLY A 157 32.22 11.83 13.49
CA GLY A 157 32.82 12.14 14.79
C GLY A 157 34.24 11.61 15.00
N ASP A 158 34.83 10.90 14.03
CA ASP A 158 36.19 10.33 14.07
C ASP A 158 37.34 11.38 14.02
N MET A 159 37.06 12.67 14.31
CA MET A 159 38.12 13.61 14.69
C MET A 159 38.55 13.34 16.15
N PRO A 160 39.86 13.26 16.43
CA PRO A 160 40.35 12.61 17.63
C PRO A 160 40.16 13.51 18.86
N ALA A 161 39.08 13.31 19.60
CA ALA A 161 38.96 13.80 20.97
C ALA A 161 37.98 12.94 21.78
N ASN A 162 38.56 11.95 22.46
CA ASN A 162 38.02 11.18 23.58
C ASN A 162 37.11 9.98 23.24
N PRO A 163 37.50 8.74 23.63
CA PRO A 163 36.70 7.53 23.48
C PRO A 163 35.41 7.50 24.34
N HIS A 164 35.18 8.50 25.19
CA HIS A 164 33.98 8.64 26.01
C HIS A 164 32.82 9.38 25.34
N THR A 165 33.05 10.03 24.19
CA THR A 165 32.02 10.85 23.52
C THR A 165 31.10 9.99 22.65
N ASN A 166 31.60 8.86 22.16
CA ASN A 166 30.91 7.97 21.22
C ASN A 166 29.83 7.11 21.91
N ASP A 167 30.00 6.84 23.21
CA ASP A 167 29.03 6.13 24.04
C ASP A 167 27.83 7.00 24.44
N SER A 168 27.87 8.31 24.15
CA SER A 168 26.76 9.24 24.45
C SER A 168 25.67 9.29 23.38
N ILE A 169 25.96 8.81 22.16
CA ILE A 169 25.01 8.76 21.06
C ILE A 169 24.36 7.37 21.04
N CYS A 170 23.12 7.32 21.48
CA CYS A 170 22.34 6.09 21.64
C CYS A 170 20.99 6.21 20.96
N VAL A 171 20.51 5.11 20.39
CA VAL A 171 19.12 4.96 19.98
C VAL A 171 18.40 4.11 21.02
N ASP A 172 17.33 4.67 21.59
CA ASP A 172 16.44 3.97 22.52
C ASP A 172 15.16 3.54 21.80
N MET A 173 14.96 2.23 21.65
CA MET A 173 13.77 1.68 20.98
C MET A 173 12.50 1.75 21.84
N ARG A 174 12.65 1.96 23.16
CA ARG A 174 11.52 2.07 24.10
C ARG A 174 10.74 3.37 23.89
N GLN A 175 11.42 4.44 23.45
CA GLN A 175 10.78 5.73 23.14
C GLN A 175 9.77 5.62 21.99
N TYR A 176 9.96 4.66 21.09
CA TYR A 176 9.09 4.40 19.97
C TYR A 176 7.95 3.43 20.30
N GLY A 177 7.87 2.94 21.54
CA GLY A 177 6.82 2.03 22.00
C GLY A 177 6.90 0.61 21.41
N ILE A 178 8.00 0.27 20.75
CA ILE A 178 8.22 -1.06 20.13
C ILE A 178 8.52 -2.11 21.21
N ILE A 179 9.25 -1.72 22.26
CA ILE A 179 9.72 -2.62 23.30
C ILE A 179 9.24 -2.11 24.68
N PRO A 180 8.81 -2.98 25.61
CA PRO A 180 8.49 -2.57 26.97
C PRO A 180 9.70 -1.94 27.68
N TRP A 181 9.44 -0.99 28.59
CA TRP A 181 10.47 -0.29 29.37
C TRP A 181 11.39 -1.21 30.19
N ASN A 182 10.91 -2.43 30.44
CA ASN A 182 11.61 -3.46 31.20
C ASN A 182 12.63 -4.28 30.38
N ALA A 183 12.69 -4.09 29.06
CA ALA A 183 13.63 -4.83 28.23
C ALA A 183 15.06 -4.32 28.40
N SER A 184 15.99 -5.26 28.60
CA SER A 184 17.43 -5.02 28.68
C SER A 184 18.14 -5.74 27.52
N PRO A 185 18.99 -5.07 26.73
CA PRO A 185 19.49 -3.71 26.89
C PRO A 185 18.55 -2.58 26.44
N GLY A 186 17.59 -2.80 25.52
CA GLY A 186 16.59 -1.79 25.08
C GLY A 186 17.14 -0.55 24.34
N THR A 187 18.43 -0.27 24.48
CA THR A 187 19.18 0.84 23.88
C THR A 187 20.44 0.32 23.20
N ALA A 188 20.78 0.85 22.02
CA ALA A 188 22.05 0.58 21.35
C ALA A 188 22.86 1.88 21.23
N CYS A 189 24.14 1.83 21.61
CA CYS A 189 25.02 3.00 21.71
C CYS A 189 26.35 2.76 20.99
N GLY A 190 26.96 3.83 20.47
CA GLY A 190 28.34 3.83 19.98
C GLY A 190 28.66 2.69 19.00
N SER A 191 29.64 1.85 19.33
CA SER A 191 30.11 0.75 18.48
C SER A 191 29.04 -0.31 18.20
N THR A 192 28.19 -0.63 19.19
CA THR A 192 27.09 -1.60 19.00
C THR A 192 26.05 -1.10 18.00
N LEU A 193 25.78 0.21 17.98
CA LEU A 193 24.88 0.84 17.02
C LEU A 193 25.50 0.87 15.61
N LEU A 194 26.82 1.10 15.53
CA LEU A 194 27.57 1.07 14.28
C LEU A 194 27.55 -0.33 13.63
N ASP A 195 27.74 -1.37 14.45
CA ASP A 195 27.68 -2.77 14.00
C ASP A 195 26.30 -3.12 13.43
N ILE A 196 25.21 -2.66 14.08
CA ILE A 196 23.83 -2.85 13.58
C ILE A 196 23.65 -2.15 12.24
N CYS A 197 24.09 -0.90 12.12
CA CYS A 197 23.96 -0.13 10.87
C CYS A 197 24.79 -0.68 9.71
N ASN A 198 25.90 -1.37 9.99
CA ASN A 198 26.75 -2.00 8.99
C ASN A 198 26.24 -3.41 8.57
N THR A 199 25.19 -3.93 9.22
CA THR A 199 24.59 -5.21 8.81
C THR A 199 23.81 -5.07 7.51
N SER A 200 23.91 -6.07 6.65
CA SER A 200 23.14 -6.13 5.40
C SER A 200 21.63 -6.20 5.66
N GLU A 201 21.21 -6.79 6.78
CA GLU A 201 19.82 -6.90 7.20
C GLU A 201 19.18 -5.53 7.48
N PHE A 202 19.90 -4.64 8.17
CA PHE A 202 19.42 -3.29 8.45
C PHE A 202 19.29 -2.46 7.17
N TYR A 203 20.33 -2.49 6.32
CA TYR A 203 20.33 -1.76 5.06
C TYR A 203 19.22 -2.23 4.11
N LEU A 204 19.03 -3.55 4.00
CA LEU A 204 17.96 -4.14 3.19
C LEU A 204 16.59 -3.74 3.75
N SER A 205 16.36 -3.93 5.05
CA SER A 205 15.08 -3.62 5.70
C SER A 205 14.68 -2.15 5.52
N TYR A 206 15.64 -1.22 5.64
CA TYR A 206 15.41 0.20 5.41
C TYR A 206 14.87 0.50 4.00
N HIS A 207 15.54 -0.02 2.97
CA HIS A 207 15.09 0.16 1.58
C HIS A 207 13.74 -0.50 1.32
N LEU A 208 13.50 -1.68 1.90
CA LEU A 208 12.22 -2.37 1.75
C LEU A 208 11.07 -1.58 2.39
N TYR A 209 11.27 -0.91 3.54
CA TYR A 209 10.25 -0.04 4.12
C TYR A 209 9.94 1.17 3.24
N ILE A 210 10.95 1.77 2.60
CA ILE A 210 10.74 2.86 1.63
C ILE A 210 9.90 2.37 0.44
N VAL A 211 10.26 1.23 -0.13
CA VAL A 211 9.53 0.65 -1.27
C VAL A 211 8.11 0.25 -0.86
N ALA A 212 7.91 -0.28 0.35
CA ALA A 212 6.60 -0.59 0.88
C ALA A 212 5.73 0.67 1.03
N CYS A 213 6.27 1.75 1.59
CA CYS A 213 5.59 3.05 1.71
C CYS A 213 5.23 3.63 0.33
N ALA A 214 6.15 3.55 -0.64
CA ALA A 214 5.87 3.94 -2.02
C ALA A 214 4.76 3.08 -2.65
N GLY A 215 4.75 1.77 -2.37
CA GLY A 215 3.68 0.85 -2.79
C GLY A 215 2.31 1.22 -2.21
N ALA A 216 2.26 1.59 -0.92
CA ALA A 216 1.06 2.13 -0.26
C ALA A 216 0.60 3.45 -0.92
N GLY A 217 1.54 4.34 -1.28
CA GLY A 217 1.22 5.56 -2.02
C GLY A 217 0.66 5.29 -3.42
N ALA A 218 1.27 4.37 -4.17
CA ALA A 218 0.81 3.98 -5.51
C ALA A 218 -0.61 3.39 -5.49
N THR A 219 -0.94 2.64 -4.44
CA THR A 219 -2.29 2.07 -4.24
C THR A 219 -3.32 3.14 -3.87
N VAL A 220 -2.97 4.14 -3.06
CA VAL A 220 -3.84 5.33 -2.86
C VAL A 220 -4.13 5.99 -4.20
N ILE A 221 -3.11 6.23 -5.02
CA ILE A 221 -3.29 6.86 -6.34
C ILE A 221 -4.20 5.99 -7.23
N ALA A 222 -4.00 4.68 -7.23
CA ALA A 222 -4.86 3.75 -7.96
C ALA A 222 -6.33 3.81 -7.52
N LEU A 223 -6.59 3.83 -6.21
CA LEU A 223 -7.94 3.96 -5.64
C LEU A 223 -8.59 5.31 -6.00
N LEU A 224 -7.81 6.40 -6.05
CA LEU A 224 -8.30 7.69 -6.53
C LEU A 224 -8.68 7.64 -8.01
N ILE A 225 -7.88 6.99 -8.85
CA ILE A 225 -8.22 6.80 -10.28
C ILE A 225 -9.50 5.96 -10.42
N TYR A 226 -9.64 4.88 -9.65
CA TYR A 226 -10.88 4.10 -9.62
C TYR A 226 -12.08 4.93 -9.16
N MET A 227 -11.93 5.77 -8.14
CA MET A 227 -13.00 6.64 -7.66
C MET A 227 -13.43 7.63 -8.75
N MET A 228 -12.49 8.24 -9.46
CA MET A 228 -12.79 9.13 -10.58
C MET A 228 -13.52 8.40 -11.72
N ALA A 229 -13.01 7.22 -12.12
CA ALA A 229 -13.59 6.43 -13.21
C ALA A 229 -15.01 5.92 -12.88
N THR A 230 -15.20 5.34 -11.69
CA THR A 230 -16.51 4.83 -11.24
C THR A 230 -17.53 5.96 -11.05
N THR A 231 -17.11 7.11 -10.51
CA THR A 231 -18.00 8.28 -10.35
C THR A 231 -18.42 8.85 -11.70
N TYR A 232 -17.49 8.92 -12.67
CA TYR A 232 -17.82 9.33 -14.04
C TYR A 232 -18.82 8.38 -14.68
N ASN A 233 -18.61 7.07 -14.55
CA ASN A 233 -19.51 6.04 -15.07
C ASN A 233 -20.90 6.12 -14.44
N PHE A 234 -20.98 6.35 -13.12
CA PHE A 234 -22.23 6.55 -12.39
C PHE A 234 -22.98 7.83 -12.82
N ALA A 235 -22.26 8.93 -13.01
CA ALA A 235 -22.84 10.19 -13.48
C ALA A 235 -23.42 10.04 -14.91
N LEU A 236 -22.66 9.42 -15.81
CA LEU A 236 -23.11 9.16 -17.18
C LEU A 236 -24.36 8.26 -17.23
N LEU A 237 -24.40 7.23 -16.38
CA LEU A 237 -25.57 6.37 -16.20
C LEU A 237 -26.81 7.14 -15.74
N THR A 238 -26.63 8.10 -14.85
CA THR A 238 -27.72 8.93 -14.34
C THR A 238 -28.25 9.89 -15.40
N VAL A 239 -27.37 10.48 -16.23
CA VAL A 239 -27.76 11.39 -17.32
C VAL A 239 -28.53 10.64 -18.42
N LYS A 240 -28.02 9.51 -18.93
CA LYS A 240 -28.71 8.72 -19.96
C LYS A 240 -30.10 8.25 -19.51
N SER A 241 -30.22 7.83 -18.25
CA SER A 241 -31.52 7.45 -17.68
C SER A 241 -32.52 8.61 -17.63
N ARG A 242 -32.06 9.86 -17.52
CA ARG A 242 -32.93 11.05 -17.54
C ARG A 242 -33.41 11.32 -18.96
N GLU A 243 -32.55 11.16 -19.95
CA GLU A 243 -32.90 11.30 -21.37
C GLU A 243 -33.94 10.25 -21.81
N ASP A 244 -33.78 8.98 -21.43
CA ASP A 244 -34.75 7.90 -21.70
C ASP A 244 -36.13 8.15 -21.07
N CYS A 245 -36.18 8.90 -19.97
CA CYS A 245 -37.42 9.29 -19.31
C CYS A 245 -38.12 10.44 -20.06
N CYS A 246 -37.35 11.37 -20.62
CA CYS A 246 -37.86 12.53 -21.36
C CYS A 246 -38.30 12.20 -22.80
N THR A 247 -37.75 11.15 -23.43
CA THR A 247 -38.08 10.74 -24.80
C THR A 247 -39.26 9.75 -24.90
N LYS A 248 -39.82 9.33 -23.76
CA LYS A 248 -40.96 8.40 -23.68
C LYS A 248 -42.34 9.06 -23.64
N PHE A 249 -42.41 10.37 -23.89
CA PHE A 249 -43.65 11.14 -24.06
C PHE A 249 -43.69 11.75 -25.46
#